data_AF-A0A7S2HPI9-F1
#
_entry.id   AF-A0A7S2HPI9-F1
#
_cell.length_a   1.000
_cell.length_b   1.000
_cell.length_c   1.000
_cell.angle_alpha   90.00
_cell.angle_beta   90.00
_cell.angle_gamma   90.00
#
_symmetry.space_group_name_H-M   'P 1'
#
loop_
_entity.id
_entity.type
_entity.pdbx_description
1 polymer ?
#
loop_
_entity_poly.entity_id
_entity_poly.type
_entity_poly.pdbx_seq_one_letter_code
_entity_poly.pdbx_strand_id
1 'polypeptide(L)'
;AVVLSTADSEGAVGISEARVGYSGRTEKMHRYLAGQFDAASSDGLSYQRLCRAQAAGRRELVAGAFFELLVLKTNGVVGLDQESPSSDIRISKASQWAS
;
A
#
# COMPACT_ATOMS: atom_id res chain seq x y z
N ALA A 1 -35.24 10.56 3.52
CA ALA A 1 -33.86 10.73 4.01
C ALA A 1 -33.47 9.47 4.75
N VAL A 2 -32.46 8.74 4.28
CA VAL A 2 -31.95 7.55 4.98
C VAL A 2 -30.83 8.02 5.90
N VAL A 3 -31.05 7.88 7.20
CA VAL A 3 -30.06 8.15 8.24
C VAL A 3 -29.17 6.91 8.33
N LEU A 4 -27.91 7.03 7.91
CA LEU A 4 -26.89 6.01 8.17
C LEU A 4 -26.23 6.33 9.51
N SER A 5 -26.52 5.49 10.49
CA SER A 5 -26.12 5.66 11.89
C SER A 5 -24.64 5.42 12.14
N THR A 6 -24.09 6.33 12.96
CA THR A 6 -23.00 6.18 13.95
C THR A 6 -21.62 5.76 13.45
N ALA A 7 -20.85 6.80 13.10
CA ALA A 7 -19.39 6.79 13.15
C ALA A 7 -18.92 6.69 14.61
N ASP A 8 -18.07 5.70 14.86
CA ASP A 8 -17.43 5.43 16.15
C ASP A 8 -16.17 6.30 16.31
N SER A 9 -16.16 7.05 17.41
CA SER A 9 -15.01 7.60 18.14
C SER A 9 -14.05 8.58 17.42
N GLU A 10 -14.29 9.87 17.69
CA GLU A 10 -13.37 10.98 17.45
C GLU A 10 -12.14 10.90 18.36
N GLY A 11 -10.97 10.71 17.76
CA GLY A 11 -9.68 11.13 18.29
C GLY A 11 -9.14 12.25 17.42
N ALA A 12 -9.17 13.48 17.94
CA ALA A 12 -8.72 14.69 17.26
C ALA A 12 -7.24 14.62 16.88
N VAL A 13 -6.93 14.74 15.58
CA VAL A 13 -5.62 15.18 15.10
C VAL A 13 -5.84 16.03 13.84
N GLY A 14 -5.16 17.18 13.80
CA GLY A 14 -5.43 18.29 12.91
C GLY A 14 -5.42 17.98 11.41
N ILE A 15 -5.84 18.99 10.65
CA ILE A 15 -5.98 19.03 9.20
C ILE A 15 -4.59 18.88 8.53
N SER A 16 -3.99 17.69 8.62
CA SER A 16 -3.05 17.19 7.63
C SER A 16 -3.89 16.62 6.50
N GLU A 17 -3.56 16.94 5.24
CA GLU A 17 -4.23 16.38 4.05
C GLU A 17 -4.60 14.91 4.28
N ALA A 18 -5.88 14.63 4.49
CA ALA A 18 -6.32 13.34 4.99
C ALA A 18 -5.97 12.27 3.95
N ARG A 19 -5.05 11.37 4.30
CA ARG A 19 -4.60 10.31 3.39
C ARG A 19 -5.78 9.39 3.08
N VAL A 20 -6.30 9.48 1.86
CA VAL A 20 -7.53 8.80 1.43
C VAL A 20 -7.38 7.29 1.53
N GLY A 21 -8.27 6.62 2.27
CA GLY A 21 -8.28 5.16 2.42
C GLY A 21 -7.11 4.59 3.22
N TYR A 22 -6.25 5.43 3.79
CA TYR A 22 -5.08 4.99 4.54
C TYR A 22 -5.53 4.38 5.86
N SER A 23 -5.22 3.09 6.05
CA SER A 23 -5.65 2.31 7.20
C SER A 23 -4.46 1.72 7.96
N GLY A 24 -4.71 1.09 9.10
CA GLY A 24 -3.68 0.32 9.80
C GLY A 24 -3.09 -0.83 8.97
N ARG A 25 -3.83 -1.37 7.98
CA ARG A 25 -3.29 -2.37 7.05
C ARG A 25 -2.37 -1.72 6.02
N THR A 26 -2.74 -0.54 5.51
CA THR A 26 -1.92 0.26 4.61
C THR A 26 -0.59 0.62 5.26
N GLU A 27 -0.64 1.03 6.53
CA GLU A 27 0.54 1.33 7.34
C GLU A 27 1.45 0.11 7.54
N LYS A 28 0.87 -1.08 7.77
CA LYS A 28 1.64 -2.34 7.82
C LYS A 28 2.29 -2.64 6.47
N MET A 29 1.60 -2.42 5.36
CA MET A 29 2.15 -2.60 4.02
C MET A 29 3.29 -1.62 3.76
N HIS A 30 3.16 -0.36 4.17
CA HIS A 30 4.22 0.64 4.04
C HIS A 30 5.50 0.24 4.79
N ARG A 31 5.38 -0.12 6.07
CA ARG A 31 6.52 -0.60 6.88
C ARG A 31 7.16 -1.87 6.30
N TYR A 32 6.33 -2.78 5.80
CA TYR A 32 6.84 -3.98 5.14
C TYR A 32 7.66 -3.62 3.89
N LEU A 33 7.16 -2.73 3.03
CA LEU A 33 7.89 -2.28 1.85
C LEU A 33 9.19 -1.56 2.22
N ALA A 34 9.21 -0.78 3.29
CA ALA A 34 10.44 -0.13 3.77
C ALA A 34 11.53 -1.16 4.07
N GLY A 35 11.23 -2.19 4.85
CA GLY A 35 12.18 -3.28 5.11
C GLY A 35 12.62 -4.03 3.83
N GLN A 36 11.72 -4.18 2.85
CA GLN A 36 12.05 -4.82 1.57
C GLN A 36 12.98 -3.96 0.71
N PHE A 37 12.77 -2.64 0.67
CA PHE A 37 13.66 -1.72 -0.05
C PHE A 37 15.06 -1.69 0.58
N ASP A 38 15.13 -1.66 1.90
CA ASP A 38 16.41 -1.65 2.63
C ASP A 38 17.18 -2.95 2.41
N ALA A 39 16.49 -4.10 2.45
CA ALA A 39 17.11 -5.41 2.23
C ALA A 39 17.57 -5.61 0.77
N ALA A 40 16.82 -5.09 -0.20
CA ALA A 40 17.11 -5.31 -1.62
C ALA A 40 18.25 -4.41 -2.16
N SER A 41 18.62 -3.33 -1.44
CA SER A 41 19.54 -2.29 -1.94
C SER A 41 19.19 -1.85 -3.37
N SER A 42 17.90 -1.78 -3.68
CA SER A 42 17.35 -1.57 -5.03
C SER A 42 16.28 -0.48 -4.99
N ASP A 43 16.22 0.32 -6.05
CA ASP A 43 15.20 1.37 -6.22
C ASP A 43 13.81 0.82 -6.64
N GLY A 44 13.72 -0.50 -6.86
CA GLY A 44 12.49 -1.16 -7.28
C GLY A 44 12.27 -2.53 -6.65
N LEU A 45 11.02 -2.82 -6.31
CA LEU A 45 10.54 -4.12 -5.86
C LEU A 45 9.59 -4.74 -6.89
N SER A 46 9.57 -6.07 -6.95
CA SER A 46 8.67 -6.86 -7.82
C SER A 46 7.45 -7.31 -7.02
N TYR A 47 6.25 -6.97 -7.49
CA TYR A 47 5.01 -7.38 -6.85
C TYR A 47 4.85 -8.91 -6.80
N GLN A 48 5.15 -9.60 -7.89
CA GLN A 48 5.11 -11.07 -7.93
C GLN A 48 6.04 -11.70 -6.89
N ARG A 49 7.25 -11.15 -6.68
CA ARG A 49 8.17 -11.64 -5.64
C ARG A 49 7.62 -11.41 -4.24
N LEU A 50 7.03 -10.25 -3.96
CA LEU A 50 6.40 -9.96 -2.67
C LEU A 50 5.26 -10.93 -2.37
N CYS A 51 4.39 -11.20 -3.34
CA CYS A 51 3.28 -12.14 -3.18
C CYS A 51 3.76 -13.58 -2.94
N ARG A 52 4.81 -14.03 -3.64
CA ARG A 52 5.39 -15.36 -3.42
C ARG A 52 5.95 -15.50 -2.01
N ALA A 53 6.60 -14.45 -1.49
CA ALA A 53 7.18 -14.46 -0.14
C ALA A 53 6.12 -14.43 0.98
N GLN A 54 5.04 -13.66 0.82
CA GLN A 54 4.08 -13.38 1.90
C GLN A 54 2.80 -14.22 1.86
N ALA A 55 2.27 -14.49 0.66
CA ALA A 55 0.92 -15.06 0.56
C ALA A 55 0.91 -16.59 0.56
N ALA A 56 2.02 -17.26 0.25
CA ALA A 56 2.11 -18.72 0.10
C ALA A 56 0.97 -19.31 -0.77
N GLY A 57 0.51 -18.56 -1.78
CA GLY A 57 -0.61 -18.95 -2.65
C GLY A 57 -2.01 -18.59 -2.15
N ARG A 58 -2.16 -17.99 -0.97
CA ARG A 58 -3.46 -17.54 -0.43
C ARG A 58 -3.96 -16.30 -1.18
N ARG A 59 -4.99 -16.49 -2.01
CA ARG A 59 -5.52 -15.48 -2.93
C ARG A 59 -6.01 -14.22 -2.21
N GLU A 60 -6.58 -14.39 -1.02
CA GLU A 60 -7.13 -13.31 -0.20
C GLU A 60 -6.02 -12.35 0.24
N LEU A 61 -4.85 -12.89 0.58
CA LEU A 61 -3.69 -12.09 0.96
C LEU A 61 -3.07 -11.38 -0.23
N VAL A 62 -3.03 -12.03 -1.40
CA VAL A 62 -2.58 -11.39 -2.64
C VAL A 62 -3.50 -10.22 -3.01
N ALA A 63 -4.81 -10.44 -3.02
CA ALA A 63 -5.77 -9.39 -3.32
C ALA A 63 -5.73 -8.23 -2.31
N GLY A 64 -5.58 -8.55 -1.02
CA GLY A 64 -5.40 -7.56 0.03
C GLY A 64 -4.14 -6.73 -0.17
N ALA A 65 -2.99 -7.37 -0.41
CA ALA A 65 -1.72 -6.68 -0.66
C ALA A 65 -1.80 -5.77 -1.89
N PHE A 66 -2.47 -6.23 -2.96
CA PHE A 66 -2.71 -5.41 -4.15
C PHE A 66 -3.51 -4.15 -3.81
N PHE A 67 -4.61 -4.30 -3.07
CA PHE A 67 -5.45 -3.18 -2.68
C PHE A 67 -4.67 -2.15 -1.84
N GLU A 68 -3.88 -2.61 -0.86
CA GLU A 68 -3.08 -1.70 -0.04
C GLU A 68 -2.00 -0.96 -0.86
N LEU A 69 -1.44 -1.58 -1.91
CA LEU A 69 -0.56 -0.88 -2.86
C LEU A 69 -1.28 0.23 -3.63
N LEU A 70 -2.54 0.02 -4.03
CA LEU A 70 -3.33 1.06 -4.69
C LEU A 70 -3.60 2.24 -3.76
N VAL A 71 -3.84 1.98 -2.47
CA VAL A 71 -3.98 3.05 -1.46
C VAL A 71 -2.67 3.83 -1.32
N LEU A 72 -1.52 3.14 -1.21
CA LEU A 72 -0.21 3.81 -1.14
C LEU A 72 0.10 4.64 -2.40
N LYS A 73 -0.24 4.13 -3.59
CA LYS A 73 -0.10 4.86 -4.86
C LYS A 73 -0.99 6.10 -4.91
N THR A 74 -2.25 5.97 -4.47
CA THR A 74 -3.22 7.08 -4.42
C THR A 74 -2.72 8.21 -3.52
N ASN A 75 -2.04 7.87 -2.43
CA ASN A 75 -1.47 8.82 -1.49
C ASN A 75 -0.03 9.27 -1.84
N GLY A 76 0.46 8.93 -3.03
CA GLY A 76 1.78 9.36 -3.51
C GLY A 76 2.97 8.75 -2.76
N VAL A 77 2.75 7.69 -1.97
CA VAL A 77 3.80 7.04 -1.17
C VAL A 77 4.66 6.13 -2.04
N VAL A 78 4.04 5.40 -2.97
CA VAL A 78 4.75 4.51 -3.92
C VAL A 78 4.42 4.83 -5.37
N GLY A 79 5.37 4.56 -6.26
CA GLY A 79 5.17 4.43 -7.69
C GLY A 79 4.81 2.99 -8.04
N LEU A 80 3.91 2.81 -9.00
CA LEU A 80 3.55 1.53 -9.59
C LEU A 80 3.69 1.68 -11.10
N ASP A 81 4.39 0.75 -11.73
CA ASP A 81 4.59 0.68 -13.18
C ASP A 81 4.33 -0.76 -13.67
N GLN A 82 3.63 -0.88 -14.81
CA GLN A 82 3.34 -2.14 -15.48
C GLN A 82 3.48 -1.95 -16.99
N GLU A 83 4.50 -2.56 -17.58
CA GLU A 83 4.85 -2.37 -18.99
C GLU A 83 3.84 -3.03 -19.95
N SER A 84 3.26 -4.16 -19.58
CA SER A 84 2.30 -4.88 -20.44
C SER A 84 1.19 -5.55 -19.64
N PRO A 85 0.02 -5.85 -20.27
CA PRO A 85 -1.10 -6.45 -19.57
C PRO A 85 -0.69 -7.74 -18.83
N SER A 86 -1.01 -7.79 -17.54
CA SER A 86 -0.67 -8.93 -16.66
C SER A 86 0.84 -9.18 -16.46
N SER A 87 1.71 -8.26 -16.88
CA SER A 87 3.11 -8.31 -16.50
C SER A 87 3.27 -8.03 -15.00
N ASP A 88 4.45 -8.31 -14.48
CA ASP A 88 4.79 -7.93 -13.12
C ASP A 88 4.65 -6.42 -12.93
N ILE A 89 4.34 -6.02 -11.69
CA ILE A 89 4.21 -4.63 -11.30
C ILE A 89 5.48 -4.23 -10.56
N ARG A 90 6.17 -3.23 -11.09
CA ARG A 90 7.33 -2.63 -10.44
C ARG A 90 6.85 -1.60 -9.44
N ILE A 91 7.30 -1.74 -8.19
CA ILE A 91 6.99 -0.84 -7.09
C ILE A 91 8.24 0.00 -6.80
N SER A 92 8.10 1.32 -6.76
CA SER A 92 9.19 2.26 -6.44
C SER A 92 8.78 3.20 -5.31
N LYS A 93 9.75 3.83 -4.66
CA LYS A 93 9.49 4.95 -3.73
C LYS A 93 8.98 6.16 -4.52
N ALA A 94 8.04 6.92 -3.97
CA ALA A 94 7.52 8.15 -4.58
C ALA A 94 7.73 9.37 -3.67
N SER A 95 7.20 10.53 -4.07
CA SER A 95 7.48 11.82 -3.41
C SER A 95 7.04 11.89 -1.95
N GLN A 96 6.00 11.14 -1.56
CA GLN A 96 5.51 11.09 -0.17
C GLN A 96 6.10 9.90 0.62
N TRP A 97 7.18 9.29 0.12
CA TRP A 97 7.90 8.26 0.84
C TRP A 97 8.60 8.87 2.07
N ALA A 98 8.04 8.64 3.26
CA ALA A 98 8.63 9.02 4.52
C ALA A 98 9.27 7.78 5.17
N SER A 99 10.60 7.79 5.28
CA SER A 99 11.40 6.72 5.90
C SER A 99 11.26 6.66 7.42
#